data_AF-A0AAV5M723-F1
#
_entry.id   AF-A0AAV5M723-F1
#
_cell.length_a   1.000
_cell.length_b   1.000
_cell.length_c   1.000
_cell.angle_alpha   90.00
_cell.angle_beta   90.00
_cell.angle_gamma   90.00
#
_symmetry.space_group_name_H-M   'P 1'
#
loop_
_entity.id
_entity.type
_entity.pdbx_description
1 polymer ?
#
loop_
_entity_poly.entity_id
_entity_poly.type
_entity_poly.pdbx_seq_one_letter_code
_entity_poly.pdbx_strand_id
1 'polypeptide(L)'
;MGKDNEVSAREVEDSNSEQITTKFSINVLQLLKSAQMQHGDYTRYRRYCTARLGRLYKSLKFKHGRGKYTRRAITESTVTEVRFLHVVLYMAERAWSHAMEKRQLPDGPNAHQHIYLIGRLRKALKWANLFSHLCAIKGDSRTSLEAEAYASYMKGSVV
;
A
#
# COMPACT_ATOMS: atom_id res chain seq x y z
N MET A 1 -0.31 -64.63 1.94
CA MET A 1 0.20 -64.54 0.55
C MET A 1 -0.99 -64.25 -0.34
N GLY A 2 -1.11 -63.22 -1.16
CA GLY A 2 -0.30 -62.08 -1.63
C GLY A 2 -1.22 -61.37 -2.66
N LYS A 3 -1.33 -60.03 -2.71
CA LYS A 3 -0.57 -59.15 -3.62
C LYS A 3 -0.75 -59.54 -5.11
N ASP A 4 -1.16 -58.71 -6.08
CA ASP A 4 -1.20 -57.24 -6.29
C ASP A 4 -2.04 -56.90 -7.55
N ASN A 5 -2.14 -55.59 -7.86
CA ASN A 5 -2.54 -54.88 -9.11
C ASN A 5 -4.02 -54.44 -9.26
N GLU A 6 -4.41 -53.21 -8.91
CA GLU A 6 -4.17 -51.88 -9.55
C GLU A 6 -4.91 -51.79 -10.91
N VAL A 7 -5.84 -50.86 -11.15
CA VAL A 7 -5.59 -49.48 -11.66
C VAL A 7 -6.85 -48.58 -11.51
N SER A 8 -6.62 -47.39 -10.92
CA SER A 8 -7.14 -46.04 -11.26
C SER A 8 -8.64 -45.74 -11.45
N ALA A 9 -9.17 -44.85 -10.62
CA ALA A 9 -9.59 -43.50 -11.07
C ALA A 9 -9.72 -42.56 -9.86
N ARG A 10 -8.90 -41.52 -9.82
CA ARG A 10 -9.01 -40.39 -8.89
C ARG A 10 -10.04 -39.41 -9.44
N GLU A 11 -11.07 -39.13 -8.67
CA GLU A 11 -11.85 -37.89 -8.79
C GLU A 11 -11.80 -37.21 -7.43
N VAL A 12 -10.78 -36.36 -7.24
CA VAL A 12 -10.80 -35.36 -6.17
C VAL A 12 -11.40 -34.12 -6.81
N GLU A 13 -12.66 -33.85 -6.49
CA GLU A 13 -13.35 -32.63 -6.86
C GLU A 13 -12.60 -31.44 -6.26
N ASP A 14 -11.86 -30.73 -7.11
CA ASP A 14 -11.28 -29.44 -6.82
C ASP A 14 -12.42 -28.43 -6.65
N SER A 15 -12.86 -28.28 -5.41
CA SER A 15 -13.84 -27.30 -4.98
C SER A 15 -13.18 -25.91 -4.91
N ASN A 16 -12.64 -25.46 -6.04
CA ASN A 16 -12.23 -24.07 -6.23
C ASN A 16 -13.50 -23.22 -6.39
N SER A 17 -14.13 -22.93 -5.26
CA SER A 17 -15.15 -21.88 -5.15
C SER A 17 -14.48 -20.53 -5.37
N GLU A 18 -14.22 -20.19 -6.64
CA GLU A 18 -13.89 -18.83 -7.05
C GLU A 18 -15.14 -17.96 -6.79
N GLN A 19 -15.29 -17.54 -5.54
CA GLN A 19 -16.16 -16.45 -5.18
C GLN A 19 -15.71 -15.27 -6.04
N ILE A 20 -16.56 -14.90 -7.00
CA ILE A 20 -16.42 -13.73 -7.88
C ILE A 20 -16.31 -12.50 -6.98
N THR A 21 -15.10 -12.26 -6.50
CA THR A 21 -14.78 -11.17 -5.60
C THR A 21 -14.58 -9.99 -6.53
N THR A 22 -15.52 -9.04 -6.52
CA THR A 22 -15.44 -7.82 -7.31
C THR A 22 -14.06 -7.19 -7.10
N LYS A 23 -13.22 -7.22 -8.12
CA LYS A 23 -11.86 -6.72 -8.06
C LYS A 23 -11.86 -5.19 -8.09
N PHE A 24 -11.03 -4.59 -7.27
CA PHE A 24 -10.90 -3.13 -7.19
C PHE A 24 -9.95 -2.62 -8.27
N SER A 25 -10.37 -1.59 -9.00
CA SER A 25 -9.53 -0.93 -10.00
C SER A 25 -9.07 0.43 -9.50
N ILE A 26 -7.76 0.69 -9.56
CA ILE A 26 -7.12 1.96 -9.21
C ILE A 26 -6.04 2.27 -10.25
N ASN A 27 -6.08 3.47 -10.80
CA ASN A 27 -5.02 4.00 -11.65
C ASN A 27 -3.98 4.70 -10.76
N VAL A 28 -3.07 3.91 -10.18
CA VAL A 28 -2.08 4.32 -9.19
C VAL A 28 -1.16 5.38 -9.78
N LEU A 29 -0.62 5.14 -10.97
CA LEU A 29 0.35 6.06 -11.58
C LEU A 29 -0.27 7.42 -11.88
N GLN A 30 -1.48 7.44 -12.46
CA GLN A 30 -2.19 8.69 -12.74
C GLN A 30 -2.55 9.44 -11.46
N LEU A 31 -3.01 8.73 -10.43
CA LEU A 31 -3.35 9.33 -9.13
C LEU A 31 -2.13 9.98 -8.48
N LEU A 32 -0.97 9.34 -8.54
CA LEU A 32 0.27 9.86 -7.96
C LEU A 32 0.75 11.10 -8.72
N LYS A 33 0.92 10.98 -10.05
CA LYS A 33 1.43 12.07 -10.87
C LYS A 33 0.55 13.31 -10.80
N SER A 34 -0.76 13.15 -10.91
CA SER A 34 -1.70 14.28 -10.81
C SER A 34 -1.60 14.98 -9.46
N ALA A 35 -1.56 14.21 -8.36
CA ALA A 35 -1.50 14.79 -7.02
C ALA A 35 -0.15 15.46 -6.71
N GLN A 36 0.97 14.89 -7.20
CA GLN A 36 2.30 15.49 -7.02
C GLN A 36 2.43 16.80 -7.84
N MET A 37 2.01 16.79 -9.11
CA MET A 37 2.05 17.97 -9.99
C MET A 37 1.19 19.13 -9.45
N GLN A 38 0.02 18.83 -8.89
CA GLN A 38 -0.87 19.85 -8.31
C GLN A 38 -0.28 20.58 -7.09
N HIS A 39 0.63 19.94 -6.36
CA HIS A 39 1.12 20.49 -5.10
C HIS A 39 2.52 21.10 -5.17
N GLY A 40 3.28 20.84 -6.24
CA GLY A 40 4.51 21.56 -6.64
C GLY A 40 5.72 21.37 -5.72
N ASP A 41 5.50 21.29 -4.40
CA ASP A 41 6.51 21.05 -3.38
C ASP A 41 6.11 19.89 -2.45
N TYR A 42 7.11 19.26 -1.82
CA TYR A 42 6.89 18.09 -0.96
C TYR A 42 6.17 18.42 0.36
N THR A 43 6.32 19.64 0.87
CA THR A 43 5.69 20.10 2.11
C THR A 43 4.18 20.17 1.95
N ARG A 44 3.71 20.82 0.88
CA ARG A 44 2.30 20.95 0.50
C ARG A 44 1.74 19.58 0.14
N TYR A 45 2.48 18.75 -0.59
CA TYR A 45 2.07 17.38 -0.89
C TYR A 45 1.88 16.55 0.38
N ARG A 46 2.79 16.65 1.37
CA ARG A 46 2.66 15.98 2.68
C ARG A 46 1.41 16.42 3.43
N ARG A 47 1.10 17.72 3.43
CA ARG A 47 -0.10 18.28 4.07
C ARG A 47 -1.36 17.75 3.40
N TYR A 48 -1.37 17.71 2.07
CA TYR A 48 -2.45 17.12 1.29
C TYR A 48 -2.67 15.63 1.64
N CYS A 49 -1.62 14.80 1.63
CA CYS A 49 -1.72 13.39 2.01
C CYS A 49 -2.27 13.22 3.44
N THR A 50 -1.85 14.09 4.37
CA THR A 50 -2.36 14.08 5.76
C THR A 50 -3.85 14.41 5.82
N ALA A 51 -4.29 15.46 5.12
CA ALA A 51 -5.69 15.84 5.07
C ALA A 51 -6.55 14.76 4.39
N ARG A 52 -6.06 14.17 3.30
CA ARG A 52 -6.74 13.09 2.57
C ARG A 52 -6.88 11.84 3.41
N LEU A 53 -5.83 11.41 4.12
CA LEU A 53 -5.92 10.33 5.10
C LEU A 53 -6.96 10.62 6.19
N GLY A 54 -6.98 11.85 6.72
CA GLY A 54 -7.98 12.26 7.71
C GLY A 54 -9.42 12.13 7.21
N ARG A 55 -9.67 12.48 5.94
CA ARG A 55 -10.98 12.31 5.28
C ARG A 55 -11.31 10.83 5.05
N LEU A 56 -10.37 10.04 4.55
CA LEU A 56 -10.55 8.60 4.31
C LEU A 56 -10.86 7.82 5.59
N TYR A 57 -10.10 8.06 6.68
CA TYR A 57 -10.38 7.39 7.96
C TYR A 57 -11.74 7.78 8.54
N LYS A 58 -12.19 9.02 8.33
CA LYS A 58 -13.54 9.46 8.71
C LYS A 58 -14.60 8.76 7.87
N SER A 59 -14.45 8.72 6.54
CA SER A 59 -15.45 8.13 5.64
C SER A 59 -15.57 6.61 5.82
N LEU A 60 -14.46 5.93 6.09
CA LEU A 60 -14.42 4.49 6.35
C LEU A 60 -14.81 4.10 7.78
N LYS A 61 -15.08 5.08 8.66
CA LYS A 61 -15.25 4.85 10.11
C LYS A 61 -14.09 4.02 10.72
N PHE A 62 -12.90 4.16 10.14
CA PHE A 62 -11.71 3.37 10.47
C PHE A 62 -10.71 4.19 11.30
N LYS A 63 -11.15 4.68 12.47
CA LYS A 63 -10.28 5.45 13.38
C LYS A 63 -9.62 4.54 14.41
N HIS A 64 -8.41 4.91 14.84
CA HIS A 64 -7.62 4.19 15.85
C HIS A 64 -8.05 4.49 17.29
N GLY A 65 -9.36 4.44 17.57
CA GLY A 65 -9.94 4.80 18.87
C GLY A 65 -10.27 6.28 19.01
N ARG A 66 -10.97 6.62 20.11
CA ARG A 66 -11.32 7.98 20.54
C ARG A 66 -10.71 8.17 21.94
N GLY A 67 -9.80 9.13 22.09
CA GLY A 67 -9.03 9.32 23.32
C GLY A 67 -7.75 8.50 23.35
N LYS A 68 -7.84 7.21 23.68
CA LYS A 68 -6.67 6.29 23.68
C LYS A 68 -6.43 5.71 22.28
N TYR A 69 -5.14 5.62 21.90
CA TYR A 69 -4.75 5.01 20.63
C TYR A 69 -4.95 3.49 20.68
N THR A 70 -5.79 3.00 19.77
CA THR A 70 -5.99 1.56 19.51
C THR A 70 -5.64 1.27 18.07
N ARG A 71 -4.52 0.59 17.86
CA ARG A 71 -4.06 0.23 16.51
C ARG A 71 -5.10 -0.67 15.85
N ARG A 72 -5.53 -0.28 14.66
CA ARG A 72 -6.36 -1.12 13.77
C ARG A 72 -5.53 -1.47 12.56
N ALA A 73 -5.20 -2.75 12.40
CA ALA A 73 -4.44 -3.21 11.25
C ALA A 73 -5.32 -3.23 9.99
N ILE A 74 -4.74 -2.91 8.84
CA ILE A 74 -5.39 -3.09 7.55
C ILE A 74 -4.93 -4.46 7.06
N THR A 75 -5.82 -5.44 7.14
CA THR A 75 -5.66 -6.82 6.65
C THR A 75 -6.57 -7.05 5.45
N GLU A 76 -6.41 -8.18 4.77
CA GLU A 76 -7.25 -8.57 3.63
C GLU A 76 -8.74 -8.57 3.94
N SER A 77 -9.13 -9.04 5.14
CA SER A 77 -10.50 -9.02 5.64
C SER A 77 -11.03 -7.62 5.94
N THR A 78 -10.13 -6.66 6.20
CA THR A 78 -10.50 -5.26 6.45
C THR A 78 -10.76 -4.51 5.14
N VAL A 79 -10.20 -4.94 4.02
CA VAL A 79 -10.35 -4.29 2.72
C VAL A 79 -11.70 -4.68 2.10
N THR A 80 -12.75 -3.97 2.52
CA THR A 80 -14.10 -4.12 1.95
C THR A 80 -14.37 -3.18 0.78
N GLU A 81 -13.54 -2.14 0.62
CA GLU A 81 -13.72 -1.10 -0.40
C GLU A 81 -12.38 -0.59 -0.92
N VAL A 82 -12.39 -0.05 -2.15
CA VAL A 82 -11.25 0.63 -2.81
C VAL A 82 -10.61 1.70 -1.91
N ARG A 83 -11.40 2.39 -1.09
CA ARG A 83 -10.92 3.46 -0.20
C ARG A 83 -9.89 2.97 0.82
N PHE A 84 -9.89 1.70 1.21
CA PHE A 84 -8.85 1.13 2.08
C PHE A 84 -7.50 1.04 1.37
N LEU A 85 -7.49 0.67 0.09
CA LEU A 85 -6.27 0.66 -0.72
C LEU A 85 -5.70 2.07 -0.85
N HIS A 86 -6.56 3.07 -1.05
CA HIS A 86 -6.14 4.49 -1.01
C HIS A 86 -5.52 4.88 0.34
N VAL A 87 -6.04 4.40 1.48
CA VAL A 87 -5.43 4.69 2.78
C VAL A 87 -3.99 4.20 2.80
N VAL A 88 -3.73 2.96 2.41
CA VAL A 88 -2.37 2.39 2.42
C VAL A 88 -1.44 3.16 1.48
N LEU A 89 -1.92 3.49 0.28
CA LEU A 89 -1.18 4.29 -0.70
C LEU A 89 -0.78 5.67 -0.14
N TYR A 90 -1.73 6.42 0.42
CA TYR A 90 -1.45 7.75 0.99
C TYR A 90 -0.60 7.69 2.28
N MET A 91 -0.59 6.56 2.99
CA MET A 91 0.35 6.34 4.11
C MET A 91 1.79 6.21 3.63
N ALA A 92 2.01 5.52 2.50
CA ALA A 92 3.30 5.43 1.84
C ALA A 92 3.74 6.81 1.32
N GLU A 93 2.89 7.48 0.53
CA GLU A 93 3.18 8.81 -0.06
C GLU A 93 3.51 9.86 1.01
N ARG A 94 2.79 9.90 2.13
CA ARG A 94 3.09 10.84 3.23
C ARG A 94 4.45 10.58 3.87
N ALA A 95 4.87 9.32 3.96
CA ALA A 95 6.17 8.96 4.53
C ALA A 95 7.31 9.32 3.57
N TRP A 96 7.12 9.02 2.29
CA TRP A 96 8.05 9.37 1.22
C TRP A 96 8.20 10.90 1.06
N SER A 97 7.09 11.64 0.99
CA SER A 97 7.12 13.09 0.82
C SER A 97 7.82 13.81 1.97
N HIS A 98 7.69 13.30 3.21
CA HIS A 98 8.44 13.86 4.33
C HIS A 98 9.95 13.61 4.22
N ALA A 99 10.34 12.46 3.66
CA ALA A 99 11.75 12.19 3.41
C ALA A 99 12.29 13.13 2.33
N MET A 100 11.54 13.33 1.25
CA MET A 100 11.92 14.19 0.14
C MET A 100 11.97 15.68 0.50
N GLU A 101 11.02 16.17 1.31
CA GLU A 101 11.01 17.54 1.86
C GLU A 101 12.33 17.89 2.54
N LYS A 102 12.92 16.95 3.28
CA LYS A 102 14.17 17.17 4.02
C LYS A 102 15.43 16.85 3.21
N ARG A 103 15.32 16.08 2.11
CA ARG A 103 16.42 15.89 1.15
C ARG A 103 16.68 17.15 0.33
N GLN A 104 15.67 18.00 0.12
CA GLN A 104 15.77 19.25 -0.65
C GLN A 104 16.26 20.46 0.18
N LEU A 105 16.77 20.26 1.40
CA LEU A 105 17.35 21.36 2.16
C LEU A 105 18.60 21.91 1.43
N PRO A 106 18.83 23.23 1.36
CA PRO A 106 19.95 23.83 0.61
C PRO A 106 21.31 23.27 1.02
N ASP A 107 21.51 23.03 2.32
CA ASP A 107 22.75 22.50 2.89
C ASP A 107 22.80 20.96 2.92
N GLY A 108 21.74 20.31 2.42
CA GLY A 108 21.53 18.87 2.55
C GLY A 108 21.24 18.42 3.98
N PRO A 109 20.85 17.14 4.19
CA PRO A 109 20.65 16.59 5.51
C PRO A 109 21.98 16.24 6.19
N ASN A 110 22.13 16.60 7.47
CA ASN A 110 23.26 16.12 8.28
C ASN A 110 23.17 14.61 8.57
N ALA A 111 24.22 13.98 9.10
CA ALA A 111 24.27 12.53 9.31
C ALA A 111 23.09 11.97 10.14
N HIS A 112 22.69 12.68 11.21
CA HIS A 112 21.54 12.29 12.03
C HIS A 112 20.21 12.41 11.27
N GLN A 113 20.03 13.48 10.51
CA GLN A 113 18.87 13.65 9.64
C GLN A 113 18.85 12.57 8.56
N HIS A 114 19.98 12.24 7.95
CA HIS A 114 20.08 11.18 6.95
C HIS A 114 19.55 9.83 7.46
N ILE A 115 19.97 9.41 8.66
CA ILE A 115 19.47 8.19 9.31
C ILE A 115 17.95 8.25 9.52
N TYR A 116 17.44 9.40 9.99
CA TYR A 116 16.00 9.61 10.14
C TYR A 116 15.25 9.48 8.81
N LEU A 117 15.77 10.06 7.74
CA LEU A 117 15.16 10.04 6.40
C LEU A 117 15.13 8.63 5.81
N ILE A 118 16.22 7.87 5.95
CA ILE A 118 16.22 6.44 5.60
C ILE A 118 15.11 5.70 6.37
N GLY A 119 14.95 5.99 7.67
CA GLY A 119 13.86 5.44 8.47
C GLY A 119 12.46 5.78 7.90
N ARG A 120 12.27 7.00 7.39
CA ARG A 120 11.02 7.40 6.71
C ARG A 120 10.80 6.65 5.41
N LEU A 121 11.85 6.46 4.61
CA LEU A 121 11.79 5.75 3.34
C LEU A 121 11.52 4.25 3.56
N ARG A 122 12.17 3.62 4.53
CA ARG A 122 11.85 2.24 4.94
C ARG A 122 10.39 2.11 5.38
N LYS A 123 9.86 3.11 6.08
CA LYS A 123 8.43 3.15 6.44
C LYS A 123 7.54 3.29 5.20
N ALA A 124 7.90 4.10 4.22
CA ALA A 124 7.17 4.21 2.96
C ALA A 124 7.16 2.87 2.22
N LEU A 125 8.31 2.22 2.08
CA LEU A 125 8.45 0.89 1.48
C LEU A 125 7.59 -0.16 2.19
N LYS A 126 7.56 -0.17 3.52
CA LYS A 126 6.69 -1.08 4.28
C LYS A 126 5.21 -0.94 3.89
N TRP A 127 4.74 0.30 3.72
CA TRP A 127 3.36 0.55 3.29
C TRP A 127 3.15 0.20 1.81
N ALA A 128 4.13 0.47 0.95
CA ALA A 128 4.07 0.11 -0.46
C ALA A 128 4.01 -1.41 -0.67
N ASN A 129 4.78 -2.18 0.09
CA ASN A 129 4.70 -3.65 0.07
C ASN A 129 3.34 -4.16 0.53
N LEU A 130 2.78 -3.58 1.61
CA LEU A 130 1.43 -3.92 2.05
C LEU A 130 0.38 -3.56 0.97
N PHE A 131 0.54 -2.41 0.31
CA PHE A 131 -0.34 -2.00 -0.78
C PHE A 131 -0.28 -3.01 -1.95
N SER A 132 0.93 -3.37 -2.40
CA SER A 132 1.13 -4.37 -3.45
C SER A 132 0.49 -5.71 -3.10
N HIS A 133 0.68 -6.20 -1.87
CA HIS A 133 0.07 -7.44 -1.38
C HIS A 133 -1.46 -7.39 -1.43
N LEU A 134 -2.06 -6.30 -0.91
CA LEU A 134 -3.52 -6.16 -0.91
C LEU A 134 -4.08 -5.99 -2.34
N CYS A 135 -3.36 -5.32 -3.23
CA CYS A 135 -3.72 -5.17 -4.64
C CYS A 135 -3.57 -6.49 -5.43
N ALA A 136 -2.64 -7.38 -5.08
CA ALA A 136 -2.55 -8.70 -5.70
C ALA A 136 -3.80 -9.56 -5.38
N ILE A 137 -4.33 -9.44 -4.16
CA ILE A 137 -5.47 -10.25 -3.70
C ILE A 137 -6.80 -9.64 -4.13
N LYS A 138 -6.97 -8.33 -3.91
CA LYS A 138 -8.26 -7.62 -4.07
C LYS A 138 -8.33 -6.75 -5.33
N GLY A 139 -7.21 -6.47 -5.99
CA GLY A 139 -7.15 -5.62 -7.17
C GLY A 139 -7.35 -6.36 -8.49
N ASP A 140 -7.67 -5.63 -9.56
CA ASP A 140 -7.59 -6.14 -10.93
C ASP A 140 -6.12 -6.29 -11.37
N SER A 141 -5.88 -7.05 -12.45
CA SER A 141 -4.53 -7.35 -12.95
C SER A 141 -3.70 -6.08 -13.18
N ARG A 142 -4.34 -5.04 -13.73
CA ARG A 142 -3.72 -3.73 -13.95
C ARG A 142 -3.27 -3.08 -12.64
N THR A 143 -4.15 -2.99 -11.65
CA THR A 143 -3.85 -2.39 -10.35
C THR A 143 -2.76 -3.16 -9.63
N SER A 144 -2.75 -4.50 -9.72
CA SER A 144 -1.70 -5.33 -9.13
C SER A 144 -0.33 -5.00 -9.74
N LEU A 145 -0.22 -4.91 -11.07
CA LEU A 145 1.02 -4.54 -11.76
C LEU A 145 1.48 -3.12 -11.43
N GLU A 146 0.56 -2.14 -11.43
CA GLU A 146 0.90 -0.78 -11.06
C GLU A 146 1.36 -0.67 -9.59
N ALA A 147 0.78 -1.46 -8.69
CA ALA A 147 1.16 -1.52 -7.28
C ALA A 147 2.54 -2.16 -7.08
N GLU A 148 2.88 -3.18 -7.84
CA GLU A 148 4.21 -3.81 -7.83
C GLU A 148 5.29 -2.86 -8.34
N ALA A 149 5.01 -2.16 -9.45
CA ALA A 149 5.89 -1.13 -9.99
C ALA A 149 6.12 0.00 -8.95
N TYR A 150 5.06 0.41 -8.25
CA TYR A 150 5.15 1.39 -7.17
C TYR A 150 6.01 0.91 -5.99
N ALA A 151 5.84 -0.35 -5.55
CA ALA A 151 6.66 -0.93 -4.49
C ALA A 151 8.14 -1.00 -4.90
N SER A 152 8.42 -1.37 -6.15
CA SER A 152 9.78 -1.39 -6.72
C SER A 152 10.40 0.01 -6.78
N TYR A 153 9.64 1.02 -7.19
CA TYR A 153 10.04 2.43 -7.15
C TYR A 153 10.39 2.90 -5.73
N MET A 154 9.54 2.56 -4.76
CA MET A 154 9.78 2.88 -3.35
C MET A 154 11.00 2.16 -2.79
N LYS A 155 11.27 0.93 -3.22
CA LYS A 155 12.47 0.17 -2.87
C LYS A 155 13.73 0.87 -3.39
N GLY A 156 13.73 1.30 -4.65
CA GLY A 156 14.83 2.07 -5.24
C GLY A 156 15.07 3.41 -4.53
N SER A 157 14.05 4.01 -3.93
CA SER A 157 14.17 5.27 -3.18
C SER A 157 14.86 5.14 -1.81
N VAL A 158 14.95 3.93 -1.26
CA VAL A 158 15.58 3.65 0.06
C VAL A 158 17.09 3.46 -0.03
N VAL A 159 17.59 3.13 -1.24
CA VAL A 159 19.00 2.83 -1.54
C VAL A 159 19.83 4.11 -1.57
#